data_AF-A0A915D8S8-F1
#
_entry.id   AF-A0A915D8S8-F1
#
_cell.length_a   1.000
_cell.length_b   1.000
_cell.length_c   1.000
_cell.angle_alpha   90.00
_cell.angle_beta   90.00
_cell.angle_gamma   90.00
#
_symmetry.space_group_name_H-M   'P 1'
#
loop_
_entity.id
_entity.type
_entity.pdbx_description
1 polymer ?
#
loop_
_entity_poly.entity_id
_entity_poly.type
_entity_poly.pdbx_seq_one_letter_code
_entity_poly.pdbx_strand_id
1 'polypeptide(L)'
;MGLCKCPKRKVTNLFCFEHRVNVCESCLVANHESCVVQTYLSWLTDSDYDPNCLLCSEPFPSKENVRLKCFHVFHWACLNGRFAQLPNTTAPAGYKCPSCLDVIFPANNQTSPVVDLLREKLQTVNWARNGLGLPTLPELDSNSVFTNNYKPRAEPIPVRNPPLESPVGNHRSNRGSFSVNMEDQNGAPHGDPFEVNTFTDRSKLLEIRSITLAILRLNS
;
A
#
# COMPACT_ATOMS: atom_id res chain seq x y z
N MET A 1 -9.66 19.18 13.01
CA MET A 1 -10.09 17.96 13.74
C MET A 1 -11.60 17.88 13.66
N GLY A 2 -12.21 16.69 13.71
CA GLY A 2 -13.66 16.51 13.50
C GLY A 2 -14.31 15.52 14.46
N LEU A 3 -15.62 15.35 14.33
CA LEU A 3 -16.38 14.33 15.07
C LEU A 3 -16.64 13.12 14.18
N CYS A 4 -16.37 11.92 14.70
CA CYS A 4 -16.75 10.67 14.04
C CYS A 4 -18.28 10.59 13.87
N LYS A 5 -18.73 10.06 12.72
CA LYS A 5 -20.17 9.96 12.39
C LYS A 5 -20.92 8.85 13.15
N CYS A 6 -20.25 8.03 13.96
CA CYS A 6 -20.90 6.99 14.74
C CYS A 6 -21.66 7.53 15.97
N PRO A 7 -22.56 6.74 16.60
CA PRO A 7 -23.35 7.19 17.76
C PRO A 7 -22.51 7.71 18.93
N LYS A 8 -21.28 7.23 19.09
CA LYS A 8 -20.35 7.65 20.16
C LYS A 8 -19.74 9.04 19.92
N ARG A 9 -19.90 9.63 18.72
CA ARG A 9 -19.46 10.98 18.31
C ARG A 9 -18.06 11.40 18.80
N LYS A 10 -17.11 10.46 18.85
CA LYS A 10 -15.74 10.72 19.35
C LYS A 10 -15.05 11.78 18.49
N VAL A 11 -14.35 12.72 19.13
CA VAL A 11 -13.39 13.61 18.45
C VAL A 11 -12.29 12.76 17.81
N THR A 12 -11.87 13.12 16.61
CA THR A 12 -10.88 12.40 15.82
C THR A 12 -10.14 13.33 14.86
N ASN A 13 -8.92 12.97 14.49
CA ASN A 13 -8.20 13.53 13.34
C ASN A 13 -8.15 12.55 12.15
N LEU A 14 -8.70 11.33 12.28
CA LEU A 14 -8.69 10.31 11.24
C LEU A 14 -9.87 10.49 10.28
N PHE A 15 -9.59 10.31 8.99
CA PHE A 15 -10.55 10.48 7.91
C PHE A 15 -10.45 9.32 6.92
N CYS A 16 -11.60 8.74 6.57
CA CYS A 16 -11.69 7.69 5.57
C CYS A 16 -11.82 8.32 4.18
N PHE A 17 -10.87 8.01 3.29
CA PHE A 17 -10.79 8.61 1.95
C PHE A 17 -11.87 8.06 1.03
N GLU A 18 -12.13 6.76 1.13
CA GLU A 18 -13.17 6.04 0.39
C GLU A 18 -14.58 6.54 0.73
N HIS A 19 -14.92 6.61 2.03
CA HIS A 19 -16.25 7.03 2.49
C HIS A 19 -16.40 8.55 2.71
N ARG A 20 -15.30 9.32 2.59
CA ARG A 20 -15.22 10.77 2.79
C ARG A 20 -15.81 11.25 4.13
N VAL A 21 -15.51 10.52 5.22
CA VAL A 21 -16.01 10.81 6.58
C VAL A 21 -14.93 10.73 7.65
N ASN A 22 -15.08 11.54 8.69
CA ASN A 22 -14.32 11.42 9.94
C ASN A 22 -14.66 10.09 10.64
N VAL A 23 -13.64 9.33 11.01
CA VAL A 23 -13.76 8.00 11.66
C VAL A 23 -12.98 7.96 12.97
N CYS A 24 -13.44 7.21 13.96
CA CYS A 24 -12.67 6.93 15.18
C CYS A 24 -12.18 5.48 15.15
N GLU A 25 -11.16 5.16 15.94
CA GLU A 25 -10.54 3.82 15.93
C GLU A 25 -11.52 2.67 16.17
N SER A 26 -12.57 2.88 16.99
CA SER A 26 -13.62 1.88 17.19
C SER A 26 -14.43 1.57 15.92
N CYS A 27 -14.58 2.55 15.02
CA CYS A 27 -15.20 2.34 13.70
C CYS A 27 -14.18 1.82 12.67
N LEU A 28 -12.91 2.15 12.87
CA LEU A 28 -11.82 1.72 12.00
C LEU A 28 -11.66 0.19 11.99
N VAL A 29 -11.85 -0.45 13.15
CA VAL A 29 -11.83 -1.92 13.27
C VAL A 29 -13.16 -2.60 12.93
N ALA A 30 -14.31 -1.91 13.10
CA ALA A 30 -15.62 -2.54 12.98
C ALA A 30 -16.32 -2.34 11.63
N ASN A 31 -16.04 -1.23 10.92
CA ASN A 31 -16.79 -0.80 9.74
C ASN A 31 -15.88 -0.34 8.58
N HIS A 32 -14.57 -0.22 8.81
CA HIS A 32 -13.63 0.31 7.84
C HIS A 32 -12.32 -0.50 7.82
N GLU A 33 -12.41 -1.83 7.96
CA GLU A 33 -11.22 -2.70 8.06
C GLU A 33 -10.30 -2.61 6.83
N SER A 34 -10.89 -2.58 5.62
CA SER A 34 -10.21 -2.49 4.32
C SER A 34 -9.93 -1.06 3.85
N CYS A 35 -10.58 -0.05 4.43
CA CYS A 35 -10.56 1.31 3.88
C CYS A 35 -9.20 2.01 4.03
N VAL A 36 -8.83 2.84 3.07
CA VAL A 36 -7.71 3.79 3.26
C VAL A 36 -8.15 4.90 4.21
N VAL A 37 -7.39 5.06 5.29
CA VAL A 37 -7.66 6.03 6.37
C VAL A 37 -6.34 6.68 6.77
N GLN A 38 -6.30 8.01 6.70
CA GLN A 38 -5.17 8.83 7.16
C GLN A 38 -5.69 10.01 7.98
N THR A 39 -4.87 11.06 8.15
CA THR A 39 -5.31 12.28 8.80
C THR A 39 -6.24 13.10 7.90
N TYR A 40 -7.16 13.87 8.50
CA TYR A 40 -7.98 14.84 7.78
C TYR A 40 -7.15 15.92 7.06
N LEU A 41 -5.97 16.26 7.60
CA LEU A 41 -5.06 17.21 6.95
C LEU A 41 -4.43 16.61 5.68
N SER A 42 -4.10 15.32 5.70
CA SER A 42 -3.67 14.60 4.50
C SER A 42 -4.72 14.74 3.41
N TRP A 43 -5.99 14.40 3.71
CA TRP A 43 -7.10 14.47 2.76
C TRP A 43 -7.37 15.87 2.19
N LEU A 44 -7.19 16.92 3.00
CA LEU A 44 -7.30 18.32 2.54
C LEU A 44 -6.13 18.75 1.64
N THR A 45 -4.98 18.09 1.74
CA THR A 45 -3.77 18.40 0.97
C THR A 45 -3.75 17.62 -0.34
N ASP A 46 -4.12 16.35 -0.27
CA ASP A 46 -4.24 15.41 -1.37
C ASP A 46 -5.38 14.43 -1.04
N SER A 47 -6.41 14.40 -1.88
CA SER A 47 -7.57 13.53 -1.70
C SER A 47 -7.43 12.18 -2.43
N ASP A 48 -6.40 12.02 -3.26
CA ASP A 48 -6.18 10.80 -4.02
C ASP A 48 -5.67 9.68 -3.11
N TYR A 49 -6.04 8.45 -3.42
CA TYR A 49 -5.65 7.27 -2.66
C TYR A 49 -5.60 6.02 -3.54
N ASP A 50 -4.71 5.10 -3.19
CA ASP A 50 -4.63 3.77 -3.79
C ASP A 50 -5.44 2.77 -2.95
N PRO A 51 -6.55 2.19 -3.45
CA PRO A 51 -7.32 1.16 -2.76
C PRO A 51 -6.65 -0.24 -2.82
N ASN A 52 -5.44 -0.35 -3.37
CA ASN A 52 -4.72 -1.61 -3.51
C ASN A 52 -3.63 -1.81 -2.45
N CYS A 53 -3.34 -3.06 -2.13
CA CYS A 53 -2.26 -3.41 -1.24
C CYS A 53 -0.89 -3.21 -1.91
N LEU A 54 -0.06 -2.34 -1.34
CA LEU A 54 1.30 -2.01 -1.80
C LEU A 54 2.23 -3.23 -2.04
N LEU A 55 1.90 -4.40 -1.51
CA LEU A 55 2.73 -5.63 -1.62
C LEU A 55 2.33 -6.55 -2.78
N CYS A 56 1.12 -6.43 -3.34
CA CYS A 56 0.63 -7.28 -4.43
C CYS A 56 -0.16 -6.53 -5.52
N SER A 57 -0.44 -5.24 -5.32
CA SER A 57 -1.23 -4.38 -6.21
C SER A 57 -2.67 -4.84 -6.48
N GLU A 58 -3.25 -5.65 -5.58
CA GLU A 58 -4.66 -6.05 -5.61
C GLU A 58 -5.52 -5.26 -4.60
N PRO A 59 -6.83 -5.06 -4.85
CA PRO A 59 -7.71 -4.27 -3.97
C PRO A 59 -7.83 -4.81 -2.53
N PHE A 60 -7.88 -3.95 -1.52
CA PHE A 60 -8.05 -4.38 -0.13
C PHE A 60 -9.27 -5.30 0.11
N PRO A 61 -10.47 -5.07 -0.47
CA PRO A 61 -11.63 -5.92 -0.22
C PRO A 61 -11.51 -7.38 -0.72
N SER A 62 -10.46 -7.74 -1.48
CA SER A 62 -10.34 -9.08 -2.08
C SER A 62 -9.88 -10.18 -1.12
N LYS A 63 -9.19 -9.83 -0.02
CA LYS A 63 -8.50 -10.78 0.89
C LYS A 63 -8.55 -10.26 2.33
N GLU A 64 -8.20 -11.13 3.28
CA GLU A 64 -8.05 -10.75 4.69
C GLU A 64 -7.02 -9.61 4.84
N ASN A 65 -7.42 -8.56 5.56
CA ASN A 65 -6.60 -7.38 5.81
C ASN A 65 -6.02 -7.36 7.23
N VAL A 66 -4.88 -6.70 7.37
CA VAL A 66 -4.30 -6.28 8.65
C VAL A 66 -4.06 -4.77 8.59
N ARG A 67 -4.48 -4.07 9.65
CA ARG A 67 -4.19 -2.65 9.83
C ARG A 67 -3.09 -2.49 10.87
N LEU A 68 -2.03 -1.79 10.51
CA LEU A 68 -0.91 -1.51 11.42
C LEU A 68 -1.23 -0.38 12.40
N LYS A 69 -0.41 -0.23 13.45
CA LYS A 69 -0.56 0.85 14.44
C LYS A 69 -0.46 2.26 13.83
N CYS A 70 0.18 2.38 12.67
CA CYS A 70 0.28 3.59 11.85
C CYS A 70 -0.87 3.74 10.83
N PHE A 71 -1.96 2.99 11.02
CA PHE A 71 -3.19 2.95 10.22
C PHE A 71 -3.10 2.47 8.76
N HIS A 72 -1.90 2.26 8.20
CA HIS A 72 -1.73 1.61 6.91
C HIS A 72 -2.30 0.17 6.89
N VAL A 73 -2.90 -0.21 5.76
CA VAL A 73 -3.54 -1.52 5.53
C VAL A 73 -2.69 -2.34 4.57
N PHE A 74 -2.61 -3.64 4.83
CA PHE A 74 -2.03 -4.63 3.93
C PHE A 74 -2.89 -5.90 3.96
N HIS A 75 -2.87 -6.72 2.91
CA HIS A 75 -3.37 -8.08 3.04
C HIS A 75 -2.49 -8.86 4.04
N TRP A 76 -3.12 -9.59 4.96
CA TRP A 76 -2.42 -10.31 6.02
C TRP A 76 -1.41 -11.32 5.45
N ALA A 77 -1.81 -12.08 4.44
CA ALA A 77 -0.95 -13.05 3.75
C ALA A 77 0.29 -12.39 3.13
N CYS A 78 0.16 -11.20 2.53
CA CYS A 78 1.28 -10.47 1.95
C CYS A 78 2.25 -9.93 3.01
N LEU A 79 1.72 -9.39 4.12
CA LEU A 79 2.54 -8.88 5.22
C LEU A 79 3.28 -10.03 5.94
N ASN A 80 2.56 -11.12 6.23
CA ASN A 80 3.13 -12.33 6.83
C ASN A 80 4.20 -12.95 5.91
N GLY A 81 3.89 -13.14 4.63
CA GLY A 81 4.83 -13.69 3.65
C GLY A 81 6.10 -12.85 3.49
N ARG A 82 6.01 -11.51 3.63
CA ARG A 82 7.18 -10.62 3.62
C ARG A 82 8.04 -10.78 4.87
N PHE A 83 7.44 -10.84 6.06
CA PHE A 83 8.19 -10.87 7.31
C PHE A 83 8.69 -12.26 7.70
N ALA A 84 8.01 -13.33 7.28
CA ALA A 84 8.49 -14.71 7.43
C ALA A 84 9.76 -15.02 6.61
N GLN A 85 10.12 -14.17 5.64
CA GLN A 85 11.38 -14.26 4.88
C GLN A 85 12.57 -13.56 5.57
N LEU A 86 12.34 -12.81 6.66
CA LEU A 86 13.42 -12.17 7.39
C LEU A 86 14.15 -13.19 8.28
N PRO A 87 15.46 -13.00 8.56
CA PRO A 87 16.20 -13.90 9.46
C PRO A 87 15.55 -14.00 10.84
N ASN A 88 15.57 -15.19 11.44
CA ASN A 88 15.04 -15.42 12.79
C ASN A 88 15.75 -14.59 13.89
N THR A 89 16.91 -14.00 13.59
CA THR A 89 17.66 -13.07 14.43
C THR A 89 17.21 -11.60 14.30
N THR A 90 16.20 -11.31 13.48
CA THR A 90 15.70 -9.94 13.26
C THR A 90 15.08 -9.41 14.55
N ALA A 91 15.67 -8.35 15.10
CA ALA A 91 15.15 -7.66 16.28
C ALA A 91 13.78 -6.99 16.00
N PRO A 92 12.92 -6.77 17.01
CA PRO A 92 11.59 -6.18 16.81
C PRO A 92 11.58 -4.87 16.01
N ALA A 93 12.59 -4.02 16.20
CA ALA A 93 12.76 -2.74 15.48
C ALA A 93 13.09 -2.89 13.97
N GLY A 94 13.46 -4.09 13.51
CA GLY A 94 13.66 -4.41 12.09
C GLY A 94 12.36 -4.62 11.31
N TYR A 95 11.27 -4.97 11.99
CA TYR A 95 9.96 -5.17 11.36
C TYR A 95 9.26 -3.83 11.18
N LYS A 96 9.35 -3.29 9.96
CA LYS A 96 8.91 -1.93 9.62
C LYS A 96 7.79 -1.94 8.58
N CYS A 97 6.83 -1.03 8.75
CA CYS A 97 5.74 -0.79 7.82
C CYS A 97 6.29 -0.49 6.41
N PRO A 98 5.88 -1.23 5.37
CA PRO A 98 6.34 -0.98 3.99
C PRO A 98 6.08 0.45 3.47
N SER A 99 5.05 1.15 3.97
CA SER A 99 4.66 2.49 3.50
C SER A 99 5.36 3.64 4.21
N CYS A 100 5.53 3.57 5.54
CA CYS A 100 6.07 4.69 6.35
C CYS A 100 7.31 4.35 7.19
N LEU A 101 7.81 3.11 7.11
CA LEU A 101 8.99 2.61 7.81
C LEU A 101 8.92 2.64 9.36
N ASP A 102 7.79 3.00 9.96
CA ASP A 102 7.54 2.86 11.40
C ASP A 102 7.53 1.38 11.83
N VAL A 103 8.00 1.11 13.04
CA VAL A 103 8.09 -0.25 13.60
C VAL A 103 6.68 -0.81 13.81
N ILE A 104 6.38 -1.99 13.28
CA ILE A 104 4.99 -2.50 13.30
C ILE A 104 4.51 -2.87 14.71
N PHE A 105 5.43 -3.28 15.59
CA PHE A 105 5.09 -3.69 16.95
C PHE A 105 4.62 -2.48 17.79
N PRO A 106 3.45 -2.58 18.45
CA PRO A 106 3.00 -1.60 19.43
C PRO A 106 3.86 -1.67 20.71
N ALA A 107 4.01 -0.55 21.41
CA ALA A 107 4.64 -0.55 22.74
C ALA A 107 3.73 -1.25 23.77
N ASN A 108 4.29 -1.87 24.82
CA ASN A 108 3.52 -2.67 25.79
C ASN A 108 2.40 -1.88 26.49
N ASN A 109 2.60 -0.58 26.73
CA ASN A 109 1.63 0.33 27.36
C ASN A 109 0.66 1.00 26.37
N GLN A 110 0.81 0.79 25.06
CA GLN A 110 -0.05 1.39 24.04
C GLN A 110 -1.39 0.63 24.00
N THR A 111 -2.52 1.30 24.25
CA THR A 111 -3.85 0.67 24.24
C THR A 111 -4.76 1.41 23.27
N SER A 112 -5.43 0.66 22.39
CA SER A 112 -6.18 1.20 21.25
C SER A 112 -6.89 0.03 20.55
N PRO A 113 -8.16 0.17 20.12
CA PRO A 113 -8.87 -0.90 19.42
C PRO A 113 -8.11 -1.47 18.22
N VAL A 114 -7.38 -0.62 17.48
CA VAL A 114 -6.56 -1.03 16.33
C VAL A 114 -5.30 -1.77 16.79
N VAL A 115 -4.66 -1.27 17.84
CA VAL A 115 -3.45 -1.86 18.43
C VAL A 115 -3.73 -3.22 19.04
N ASP A 116 -4.88 -3.39 19.69
CA ASP A 116 -5.25 -4.64 20.35
C ASP A 116 -5.58 -5.72 19.32
N LEU A 117 -6.38 -5.40 18.28
CA LEU A 117 -6.60 -6.29 17.13
C LEU A 117 -5.30 -6.64 16.38
N LEU A 118 -4.38 -5.67 16.23
CA LEU A 118 -3.07 -5.92 15.64
C LEU A 118 -2.23 -6.88 16.48
N ARG A 119 -2.25 -6.77 17.82
CA ARG A 119 -1.57 -7.72 18.70
C ARG A 119 -2.15 -9.12 18.56
N GLU A 120 -3.47 -9.26 18.52
CA GLU A 120 -4.15 -10.55 18.32
C GLU A 120 -3.69 -11.20 17.01
N LYS A 121 -3.68 -10.45 15.90
CA LYS A 121 -3.18 -10.94 14.60
C LYS A 121 -1.70 -11.30 14.65
N LEU A 122 -0.85 -10.47 15.24
CA LEU A 122 0.59 -10.75 15.40
C LEU A 122 0.85 -11.99 16.27
N GLN A 123 0.01 -12.33 17.24
CA GLN A 123 0.16 -13.54 18.05
C GLN A 123 -0.07 -14.86 17.29
N THR A 124 -0.63 -14.80 16.06
CA THR A 124 -0.92 -15.98 15.22
C THR A 124 0.28 -16.54 14.46
N VAL A 125 1.45 -15.87 14.47
CA VAL A 125 2.64 -16.30 13.69
C VAL A 125 3.95 -16.15 14.47
N ASN A 126 4.83 -17.16 14.39
CA ASN A 126 5.99 -17.28 15.29
C ASN A 126 7.01 -16.13 15.19
N TRP A 127 7.26 -15.58 13.99
CA TRP A 127 8.16 -14.42 13.84
C TRP A 127 7.66 -13.20 14.63
N ALA A 128 6.34 -13.00 14.70
CA ALA A 128 5.73 -11.89 15.41
C ALA A 128 5.56 -12.18 16.91
N ARG A 129 5.34 -13.43 17.32
CA ARG A 129 5.40 -13.84 18.73
C ARG A 129 6.77 -13.55 19.34
N ASN A 130 7.85 -13.91 18.65
CA ASN A 130 9.21 -13.52 19.03
C ASN A 130 9.37 -11.99 19.13
N GLY A 131 8.84 -11.24 18.16
CA GLY A 131 8.87 -9.78 18.17
C GLY A 131 8.09 -9.13 19.33
N LEU A 132 7.09 -9.82 19.88
CA LEU A 132 6.31 -9.45 21.06
C LEU A 132 6.90 -9.98 22.39
N GLY A 133 8.01 -10.72 22.35
CA GLY A 133 8.59 -11.38 23.54
C GLY A 133 7.79 -12.57 24.07
N LEU A 134 6.96 -13.18 23.22
CA LEU A 134 6.14 -14.35 23.56
C LEU A 134 6.80 -15.65 23.07
N PRO A 135 6.63 -16.79 23.78
CA PRO A 135 7.14 -18.09 23.32
C PRO A 135 6.57 -18.48 21.95
N THR A 136 7.40 -19.07 21.09
CA THR A 136 6.95 -19.72 19.86
C THR A 136 6.08 -20.93 20.16
N LEU A 137 5.23 -21.28 19.18
CA LEU A 137 4.31 -22.41 19.25
C LEU A 137 4.57 -23.34 18.05
N PRO A 138 5.02 -24.60 18.25
CA PRO A 138 5.33 -25.54 17.16
C PRO A 138 4.16 -25.82 16.22
N GLU A 139 2.93 -25.67 16.71
CA GLU A 139 1.70 -25.84 15.95
C GLU A 139 1.57 -24.80 14.82
N LEU A 140 2.11 -23.59 15.02
CA LEU A 140 2.04 -22.51 14.04
C LEU A 140 3.01 -22.70 12.87
N ASP A 141 4.12 -23.43 13.07
CA ASP A 141 5.06 -23.74 11.99
C ASP A 141 4.43 -24.71 10.98
N SER A 142 3.57 -25.62 11.45
CA SER A 142 2.88 -26.63 10.63
C SER A 142 1.89 -26.01 9.62
N ASN A 143 1.30 -24.86 9.96
CA ASN A 143 0.37 -24.15 9.09
C ASN A 143 1.04 -23.40 7.92
N SER A 144 2.38 -23.29 7.91
CA SER A 144 3.13 -22.62 6.83
C SER A 144 3.25 -23.47 5.55
N VAL A 145 2.94 -24.77 5.62
CA VAL A 145 3.25 -25.75 4.56
C VAL A 145 2.29 -25.69 3.35
N PHE A 146 1.10 -25.12 3.50
CA PHE A 146 0.04 -25.21 2.48
C PHE A 146 0.09 -24.18 1.33
N THR A 147 1.06 -23.26 1.33
CA THR A 147 1.22 -22.30 0.22
C THR A 147 2.67 -22.15 -0.23
N ASN A 148 3.24 -23.18 -0.86
CA ASN A 148 4.26 -23.03 -1.91
C ASN A 148 4.53 -24.36 -2.64
N ASN A 149 3.66 -24.73 -3.57
CA ASN A 149 3.98 -25.77 -4.57
C ASN A 149 4.83 -25.18 -5.72
N TYR A 150 5.82 -24.35 -5.38
CA TYR A 150 6.83 -23.85 -6.31
C TYR A 150 7.88 -24.93 -6.51
N LYS A 151 7.61 -25.81 -7.47
CA LYS A 151 8.57 -26.80 -7.97
C LYS A 151 9.81 -26.05 -8.49
N PRO A 152 11.02 -26.26 -7.93
CA PRO A 152 12.24 -25.69 -8.49
C PRO A 152 12.36 -26.13 -9.94
N ARG A 153 12.46 -25.17 -10.86
CA ARG A 153 12.63 -25.46 -12.28
C ARG A 153 14.01 -26.07 -12.47
N ALA A 154 14.05 -27.37 -12.78
CA ALA A 154 15.29 -28.06 -13.14
C ALA A 154 15.97 -27.33 -14.31
N GLU A 155 17.30 -27.33 -14.29
CA GLU A 155 18.13 -26.63 -15.27
C GLU A 155 17.85 -27.12 -16.72
N PRO A 156 17.95 -26.25 -17.73
CA PRO A 156 17.71 -26.63 -19.12
C PRO A 156 18.83 -27.54 -19.64
N ILE A 157 18.47 -28.78 -19.96
CA ILE A 157 19.34 -29.77 -20.61
C ILE A 157 19.75 -29.26 -22.02
N PRO A 158 21.00 -29.46 -22.48
CA PRO A 158 21.43 -29.00 -23.80
C PRO A 158 20.72 -29.75 -24.94
N VAL A 159 20.01 -29.00 -25.80
CA VAL A 159 19.39 -29.57 -27.01
C VAL A 159 20.46 -29.72 -28.10
N ARG A 160 20.63 -30.95 -28.61
CA ARG A 160 21.40 -31.22 -29.84
C ARG A 160 20.47 -31.13 -31.05
N ASN A 161 20.78 -30.22 -31.98
CA ASN A 161 20.13 -30.13 -33.30
C ASN A 161 20.69 -31.21 -34.26
N PRO A 162 19.84 -31.73 -35.15
CA PRO A 162 20.23 -31.86 -36.57
C PRO A 162 19.03 -31.49 -37.51
N PRO A 163 19.17 -31.48 -38.85
CA PRO A 163 19.84 -30.42 -39.60
C PRO A 163 18.93 -29.75 -40.66
N LEU A 164 19.48 -28.75 -41.36
CA LEU A 164 18.82 -27.90 -42.37
C LEU A 164 18.18 -28.65 -43.55
N GLU A 165 17.00 -28.17 -43.98
CA GLU A 165 16.58 -28.14 -45.40
C GLU A 165 15.88 -26.80 -45.74
N SER A 166 16.14 -26.32 -46.95
CA SER A 166 15.59 -25.13 -47.65
C SER A 166 15.61 -25.46 -49.17
N PRO A 167 15.07 -24.67 -50.13
CA PRO A 167 14.42 -23.34 -50.07
C PRO A 167 13.15 -23.18 -50.97
N VAL A 168 12.74 -21.91 -51.25
CA VAL A 168 11.75 -21.45 -52.28
C VAL A 168 10.26 -21.73 -51.94
N GLY A 169 9.24 -20.88 -52.06
CA GLY A 169 9.00 -19.48 -52.48
C GLY A 169 7.45 -19.23 -52.51
N ASN A 170 6.85 -18.06 -52.77
CA ASN A 170 7.37 -16.69 -53.00
C ASN A 170 6.22 -15.62 -52.79
N HIS A 171 6.48 -14.33 -53.09
CA HIS A 171 5.61 -13.12 -53.11
C HIS A 171 4.05 -13.24 -53.08
N ARG A 172 3.36 -12.32 -52.37
CA ARG A 172 2.79 -11.06 -52.93
C ARG A 172 2.19 -10.10 -51.86
N SER A 173 2.00 -8.83 -52.21
CA SER A 173 1.63 -7.70 -51.32
C SER A 173 0.15 -7.27 -51.41
N ASN A 174 -0.39 -6.70 -50.33
CA ASN A 174 -1.46 -5.67 -50.29
C ASN A 174 -1.46 -5.07 -48.86
N ARG A 175 -1.34 -3.76 -48.54
CA ARG A 175 -1.96 -2.47 -48.97
C ARG A 175 -3.43 -2.28 -48.58
N GLY A 176 -3.72 -1.10 -47.98
CA GLY A 176 -4.98 -0.69 -47.33
C GLY A 176 -4.79 -0.55 -45.82
N SER A 177 -4.58 0.62 -45.18
CA SER A 177 -4.83 2.03 -45.54
C SER A 177 -6.30 2.43 -45.57
N PHE A 178 -6.85 2.82 -44.42
CA PHE A 178 -7.97 3.76 -44.30
C PHE A 178 -7.75 4.71 -43.13
N SER A 179 -8.06 5.98 -43.37
CA SER A 179 -7.95 7.13 -42.46
C SER A 179 -9.25 7.95 -42.54
N VAL A 180 -9.31 9.11 -41.83
CA VAL A 180 -10.37 10.17 -41.85
C VAL A 180 -11.77 9.77 -41.33
N ASN A 181 -12.55 10.60 -40.61
CA ASN A 181 -12.50 12.01 -40.14
C ASN A 181 -12.98 12.07 -38.65
N MET A 182 -12.71 13.04 -37.77
CA MET A 182 -12.59 14.52 -37.79
C MET A 182 -13.93 15.29 -37.58
N GLU A 183 -14.01 16.04 -36.45
CA GLU A 183 -14.89 17.20 -36.12
C GLU A 183 -16.44 17.02 -36.01
N ASP A 184 -17.23 17.81 -35.27
CA ASP A 184 -17.06 18.69 -34.07
C ASP A 184 -18.48 19.22 -33.62
N GLN A 185 -18.55 19.98 -32.51
CA GLN A 185 -19.50 21.06 -32.17
C GLN A 185 -20.64 20.88 -31.13
N ASN A 186 -20.41 21.54 -29.98
CA ASN A 186 -21.24 22.59 -29.33
C ASN A 186 -22.53 22.27 -28.54
N GLY A 187 -22.57 22.74 -27.28
CA GLY A 187 -23.79 22.82 -26.44
C GLY A 187 -23.58 23.23 -24.97
N ALA A 188 -23.36 24.52 -24.69
CA ALA A 188 -23.54 25.19 -23.38
C ALA A 188 -24.81 26.10 -23.46
N PRO A 189 -25.38 26.79 -22.41
CA PRO A 189 -24.68 27.46 -21.29
C PRO A 189 -25.45 27.55 -19.92
N HIS A 190 -24.93 28.40 -19.01
CA HIS A 190 -25.48 28.93 -17.73
C HIS A 190 -25.51 28.00 -16.48
N GLY A 191 -25.07 28.46 -15.29
CA GLY A 191 -24.41 29.73 -14.96
C GLY A 191 -23.99 29.89 -13.48
N ASP A 192 -23.00 30.77 -13.26
CA ASP A 192 -22.48 31.29 -11.97
C ASP A 192 -23.46 32.31 -11.30
N PRO A 193 -23.16 32.98 -10.15
CA PRO A 193 -21.92 32.98 -9.35
C PRO A 193 -22.05 32.94 -7.80
N PHE A 194 -20.92 32.68 -7.14
CA PHE A 194 -20.55 33.40 -5.90
C PHE A 194 -19.02 33.56 -5.83
N GLU A 195 -18.55 34.79 -6.12
CA GLU A 195 -17.17 35.23 -5.94
C GLU A 195 -16.92 35.80 -4.52
N VAL A 196 -15.70 36.31 -4.30
CA VAL A 196 -15.21 37.11 -3.16
C VAL A 196 -14.71 36.23 -1.98
N ASN A 197 -13.42 36.22 -1.60
CA ASN A 197 -12.37 37.23 -1.79
C ASN A 197 -10.95 36.63 -1.92
N THR A 198 -10.09 37.31 -2.68
CA THR A 198 -8.65 37.06 -2.77
C THR A 198 -7.88 37.65 -1.59
N PHE A 199 -6.85 36.96 -1.09
CA PHE A 199 -5.71 37.63 -0.45
C PHE A 199 -4.39 36.92 -0.76
N THR A 200 -3.35 37.73 -1.02
CA THR A 200 -1.96 37.36 -1.33
C THR A 200 -1.21 36.94 -0.04
N ASP A 201 -0.20 36.08 0.01
CA ASP A 201 0.97 36.03 -0.86
C ASP A 201 1.81 34.74 -0.64
N ARG A 202 2.61 34.47 -1.68
CA ARG A 202 3.70 33.53 -1.94
C ARG A 202 4.55 32.89 -0.82
N SER A 203 4.97 31.66 -1.18
CA SER A 203 6.34 31.14 -1.07
C SER A 203 7.00 30.97 0.30
N LYS A 204 7.00 29.71 0.77
CA LYS A 204 8.16 29.01 1.41
C LYS A 204 7.80 27.54 1.65
N LEU A 205 8.28 26.63 0.79
CA LEU A 205 8.57 25.19 1.10
C LEU A 205 9.01 24.32 -0.11
N LEU A 206 9.56 24.91 -1.19
CA LEU A 206 10.19 24.16 -2.30
C LEU A 206 11.71 24.39 -2.42
N GLU A 207 12.37 24.77 -1.33
CA GLU A 207 13.81 25.12 -1.31
C GLU A 207 14.67 24.26 -0.37
N ILE A 208 14.15 23.09 0.06
CA ILE A 208 14.88 22.14 0.95
C ILE A 208 15.29 20.86 0.19
N ARG A 209 15.64 20.99 -1.10
CA ARG A 209 16.30 19.91 -1.89
C ARG A 209 17.57 20.35 -2.64
N SER A 210 18.04 21.58 -2.42
CA SER A 210 19.20 22.14 -3.14
C SER A 210 20.44 22.42 -2.26
N ILE A 211 20.34 22.31 -0.93
CA ILE A 211 21.42 22.73 -0.01
C ILE A 211 22.30 21.57 0.47
N THR A 212 21.81 20.32 0.49
CA THR A 212 22.58 19.17 0.99
C THR A 212 23.71 18.71 0.05
N LEU A 213 23.72 19.16 -1.21
CA LEU A 213 24.72 18.75 -2.22
C LEU A 213 25.91 19.72 -2.35
N ALA A 214 25.92 20.84 -1.60
CA ALA A 214 27.00 21.83 -1.63
C ALA A 214 28.09 21.60 -0.57
N ILE A 215 27.82 20.82 0.49
CA ILE A 215 28.75 20.67 1.64
C ILE A 215 29.80 19.56 1.43
N LEU A 216 29.58 18.63 0.48
CA LEU A 216 30.52 17.53 0.16
C LEU A 216 31.62 17.88 -0.87
N ARG A 217 31.90 19.18 -1.11
CA ARG A 217 32.96 19.63 -2.04
C ARG A 217 33.94 20.65 -1.43
N LEU A 218 34.10 20.67 -0.11
CA LEU A 218 35.08 21.51 0.59
C LEU A 218 35.95 20.74 1.61
N ASN A 219 36.02 19.41 1.51
CA ASN A 219 36.90 18.55 2.31
C ASN A 219 37.58 17.49 1.44
N SER A 220 38.25 17.93 0.37
CA SER A 220 39.22 17.19 -0.43
C SER A 220 40.16 18.19 -1.10
#